data_AF-A0A7Y2HFB5-F1
#
_entry.id   AF-A0A7Y2HFB5-F1
#
_cell.length_a   1.000
_cell.length_b   1.000
_cell.length_c   1.000
_cell.angle_alpha   90.00
_cell.angle_beta   90.00
_cell.angle_gamma   90.00
#
_symmetry.space_group_name_H-M   'P 1'
#
loop_
_entity.id
_entity.type
_entity.pdbx_description
1 polymer ?
#
loop_
_entity_poly.entity_id
_entity_poly.type
_entity_poly.pdbx_seq_one_letter_code
_entity_poly.pdbx_strand_id
1 'polypeptide(L)'
;MKKLLFLSLIALATILLYSCQKENLYSDSEDTELQIRAKKNTETPFKGTYTTYPRIINEGPGFLEAVVESEGNATHLGKSEWYGEGYIDLLDEPPSQVGPCYFVSANKDTLFGNYVGTIALFDTNPVFTGEGTYEITHGTGRFIGTTGYGVYEYEVNLQEDFTFKGELIWDGVLINP
;
A
#
# COMPACT_ATOMS: atom_id res chain seq x y z
N MET A 1 -1.72 -74.37 -45.36
CA MET A 1 -2.57 -73.44 -44.58
C MET A 1 -2.56 -73.86 -43.12
N LYS A 2 -2.45 -72.91 -42.19
CA LYS A 2 -2.29 -73.06 -40.73
C LYS A 2 -0.89 -73.46 -40.23
N LYS A 3 0.01 -72.47 -40.18
CA LYS A 3 1.10 -72.34 -39.18
C LYS A 3 1.91 -71.03 -39.34
N LEU A 4 1.42 -70.08 -40.15
CA LEU A 4 2.05 -68.78 -40.43
C LEU A 4 1.50 -67.63 -39.55
N LEU A 5 1.01 -67.93 -38.35
CA LEU A 5 0.21 -66.99 -37.51
C LEU A 5 0.69 -66.88 -36.06
N PHE A 6 1.89 -67.37 -35.74
CA PHE A 6 2.48 -67.25 -34.39
C PHE A 6 3.78 -66.43 -34.36
N LEU A 7 4.10 -65.75 -35.46
CA LEU A 7 5.36 -65.01 -35.63
C LEU A 7 5.24 -63.48 -35.41
N SER A 8 4.08 -62.94 -34.99
CA SER A 8 3.89 -61.47 -34.95
C SER A 8 3.47 -60.86 -33.61
N LEU A 9 3.51 -61.59 -32.49
CA LEU A 9 3.09 -61.04 -31.18
C LEU A 9 4.18 -60.93 -30.09
N ILE A 10 5.42 -61.38 -30.34
CA ILE A 10 6.53 -61.26 -29.36
C ILE A 10 7.52 -60.14 -29.74
N ALA A 11 7.31 -59.49 -30.90
CA ALA A 11 8.15 -58.38 -31.38
C ALA A 11 7.73 -56.98 -30.86
N LEU A 12 6.83 -56.88 -29.87
CA LEU A 12 6.29 -55.60 -29.38
C LEU A 12 6.56 -55.32 -27.89
N ALA A 13 7.48 -56.05 -27.23
CA ALA A 13 7.71 -55.92 -25.79
C ALA A 13 9.15 -55.65 -25.34
N THR A 14 10.12 -55.48 -26.25
CA THR A 14 11.53 -55.23 -25.86
C THR A 14 12.17 -54.01 -26.51
N ILE A 15 11.41 -53.20 -27.25
CA ILE A 15 11.85 -51.89 -27.79
C ILE A 15 11.41 -50.76 -26.84
N LEU A 16 11.73 -50.86 -25.56
CA LEU A 16 11.68 -49.83 -24.52
C LEU A 16 12.56 -50.41 -23.39
N LEU A 17 13.84 -50.09 -23.20
CA LEU A 17 14.38 -48.79 -22.82
C LEU A 17 15.92 -48.88 -22.92
N TYR A 18 16.46 -48.56 -24.09
CA TYR A 18 17.83 -48.08 -24.24
C TYR A 18 17.73 -46.56 -24.32
N SER A 19 17.93 -45.85 -23.20
CA SER A 19 17.97 -44.38 -23.20
C SER A 19 18.66 -43.84 -21.95
N CYS A 20 19.78 -43.15 -22.19
CA CYS A 20 20.38 -42.08 -21.39
C CYS A 20 20.89 -42.38 -19.96
N GLN A 21 22.19 -42.72 -19.88
CA GLN A 21 23.04 -42.04 -18.92
C GLN A 21 23.23 -40.59 -19.38
N LYS A 22 22.86 -39.60 -18.55
CA LYS A 22 23.38 -38.24 -18.63
C LYS A 22 23.33 -37.52 -17.28
N GLU A 23 24.52 -37.25 -16.77
CA GLU A 23 25.00 -36.07 -16.03
C GLU A 23 24.24 -35.54 -14.80
N ASN A 24 25.00 -35.44 -13.69
CA ASN A 24 24.98 -34.40 -12.66
C ASN A 24 23.74 -33.49 -12.62
N LEU A 25 22.94 -33.64 -11.58
CA LEU A 25 22.40 -32.49 -10.86
C LEU A 25 22.48 -32.77 -9.37
N TYR A 26 23.47 -32.15 -8.76
CA TYR A 26 23.49 -31.76 -7.35
C TYR A 26 22.13 -31.10 -7.07
N SER A 27 21.29 -31.79 -6.30
CA SER A 27 19.99 -31.29 -5.85
C SER A 27 20.24 -30.26 -4.76
N ASP A 28 20.58 -29.05 -5.17
CA ASP A 28 20.62 -27.86 -4.33
C ASP A 28 19.18 -27.37 -4.08
N SER A 29 18.38 -28.21 -3.42
CA SER A 29 16.97 -27.94 -3.13
C SER A 29 16.76 -27.31 -1.76
N GLU A 30 17.78 -27.25 -0.90
CA GLU A 30 17.69 -26.57 0.41
C GLU A 30 17.99 -25.07 0.31
N ASP A 31 18.86 -24.64 -0.62
CA ASP A 31 19.17 -23.22 -0.80
C ASP A 31 18.03 -22.44 -1.48
N THR A 32 17.19 -23.09 -2.28
CA THR A 32 16.05 -22.41 -2.91
C THR A 32 14.93 -22.12 -1.90
N GLU A 33 14.64 -23.02 -0.95
CA GLU A 33 13.63 -22.76 0.08
C GLU A 33 14.09 -21.76 1.15
N LEU A 34 15.39 -21.71 1.46
CA LEU A 34 15.95 -20.73 2.40
C LEU A 34 16.11 -19.34 1.77
N GLN A 35 16.42 -19.23 0.47
CA GLN A 35 16.48 -17.94 -0.22
C GLN A 35 15.10 -17.33 -0.50
N ILE A 36 14.03 -18.14 -0.59
CA ILE A 36 12.65 -17.65 -0.67
C ILE A 36 12.16 -17.08 0.68
N ARG A 37 12.76 -17.48 1.82
CA ARG A 37 12.31 -17.08 3.17
C ARG A 37 13.07 -15.91 3.81
N ALA A 38 14.13 -15.40 3.19
CA ALA A 38 14.92 -14.31 3.76
C ALA A 38 14.95 -13.07 2.87
N LYS A 39 13.81 -12.71 2.24
CA LYS A 39 13.63 -11.34 1.76
C LYS A 39 13.63 -10.44 3.00
N LYS A 40 14.78 -9.86 3.29
CA LYS A 40 14.97 -8.97 4.42
C LYS A 40 14.20 -7.69 4.11
N ASN A 41 12.99 -7.63 4.64
CA ASN A 41 12.17 -6.43 4.67
C ASN A 41 13.05 -5.24 5.07
N THR A 42 13.22 -4.31 4.15
CA THR A 42 14.07 -3.14 4.37
C THR A 42 13.16 -1.97 4.70
N GLU A 43 13.24 -1.52 5.95
CA GLU A 43 12.61 -0.28 6.38
C GLU A 43 13.39 0.91 5.83
N THR A 44 12.69 1.78 5.11
CA THR A 44 13.22 3.04 4.59
C THR A 44 12.37 4.19 5.12
N PRO A 45 12.98 5.30 5.59
CA PRO A 45 12.22 6.44 6.12
C PRO A 45 11.22 6.99 5.11
N PHE A 46 10.00 7.26 5.57
CA PHE A 46 8.95 7.91 4.80
C PHE A 46 8.59 9.25 5.45
N LYS A 47 8.86 10.35 4.77
CA LYS A 47 8.46 11.69 5.18
C LYS A 47 7.72 12.39 4.06
N GLY A 48 6.65 13.11 4.39
CA GLY A 48 5.87 13.87 3.43
C GLY A 48 5.41 15.21 3.99
N THR A 49 5.35 16.23 3.12
CA THR A 49 4.77 17.53 3.46
C THR A 49 3.89 17.96 2.29
N TYR A 50 2.64 18.30 2.60
CA TYR A 50 1.63 18.62 1.62
C TYR A 50 0.86 19.89 2.00
N THR A 51 0.52 20.69 1.01
CA THR A 51 -0.57 21.67 1.13
C THR A 51 -1.89 20.94 0.91
N THR A 52 -2.83 21.11 1.82
CA THR A 52 -4.10 20.38 1.82
C THR A 52 -5.31 21.28 1.64
N TYR A 53 -6.34 20.74 0.99
CA TYR A 53 -7.61 21.41 0.68
C TYR A 53 -8.82 20.53 1.05
N PRO A 54 -9.17 20.43 2.35
CA PRO A 54 -10.33 19.65 2.78
C PRO A 54 -11.65 20.21 2.24
N ARG A 55 -12.58 19.32 1.90
CA ARG A 55 -13.94 19.66 1.49
C ARG A 55 -14.93 18.73 2.20
N ILE A 56 -15.87 19.31 2.92
CA ILE A 56 -17.00 18.58 3.51
C ILE A 56 -17.91 18.13 2.37
N ILE A 57 -18.21 16.83 2.32
CA ILE A 57 -19.06 16.22 1.29
C ILE A 57 -20.39 15.72 1.86
N ASN A 58 -20.47 15.51 3.16
CA ASN A 58 -21.67 15.09 3.87
C ASN A 58 -21.58 15.52 5.34
N GLU A 59 -22.70 15.84 5.95
CA GLU A 59 -22.76 16.22 7.36
C GLU A 59 -24.11 15.81 7.96
N GLY A 60 -24.11 15.50 9.25
CA GLY A 60 -25.32 15.20 9.99
C GLY A 60 -25.11 15.31 11.50
N PRO A 61 -26.15 14.99 12.29
CA PRO A 61 -26.04 15.06 13.75
C PRO A 61 -24.94 14.13 14.27
N GLY A 62 -23.85 14.72 14.77
CA GLY A 62 -22.74 13.99 15.38
C GLY A 62 -21.68 13.46 14.41
N PHE A 63 -21.72 13.78 13.12
CA PHE A 63 -20.67 13.33 12.18
C PHE A 63 -20.45 14.28 11.01
N LEU A 64 -19.27 14.14 10.38
CA LEU A 64 -18.91 14.78 9.10
C LEU A 64 -18.21 13.75 8.20
N GLU A 65 -18.39 13.89 6.89
CA GLU A 65 -17.55 13.22 5.89
C GLU A 65 -16.83 14.28 5.06
N ALA A 66 -15.52 14.10 4.86
CA ALA A 66 -14.69 15.02 4.12
C ALA A 66 -13.81 14.29 3.11
N VAL A 67 -13.63 14.88 1.94
CA VAL A 67 -12.54 14.53 1.03
C VAL A 67 -11.44 15.54 1.19
N VAL A 68 -10.20 15.06 1.13
CA VAL A 68 -9.03 15.89 1.29
C VAL A 68 -8.11 15.64 0.11
N GLU A 69 -7.85 16.70 -0.65
CA GLU A 69 -6.94 16.68 -1.78
C GLU A 69 -5.71 17.47 -1.39
N SER A 70 -4.53 16.98 -1.71
CA SER A 70 -3.29 17.61 -1.28
C SER A 70 -2.18 17.44 -2.32
N GLU A 71 -1.31 18.43 -2.40
CA GLU A 71 -0.16 18.47 -3.31
C GLU A 71 1.10 18.81 -2.52
N GLY A 72 2.19 18.12 -2.83
CA GLY A 72 3.39 18.24 -2.03
C GLY A 72 4.53 17.35 -2.49
N ASN A 73 5.40 17.02 -1.54
CA ASN A 73 6.51 16.13 -1.78
C ASN A 73 6.61 15.10 -0.65
N ALA A 74 6.97 13.87 -1.03
CA ALA A 74 7.34 12.83 -0.09
C ALA A 74 8.59 12.10 -0.52
N THR A 75 9.35 11.60 0.45
CA THR A 75 10.48 10.71 0.21
C THR A 75 10.04 9.51 -0.62
N HIS A 76 10.90 9.07 -1.53
CA HIS A 76 10.63 7.99 -2.51
C HIS A 76 9.58 8.30 -3.58
N LEU A 77 8.61 9.19 -3.32
CA LEU A 77 7.59 9.62 -4.28
C LEU A 77 8.01 10.87 -5.08
N GLY A 78 8.88 11.71 -4.51
CA GLY A 78 9.22 13.02 -5.07
C GLY A 78 8.02 13.96 -5.02
N LYS A 79 7.79 14.74 -6.08
CA LYS A 79 6.54 15.49 -6.24
C LYS A 79 5.38 14.49 -6.31
N SER A 80 4.37 14.71 -5.47
CA SER A 80 3.27 13.78 -5.29
C SER A 80 2.00 14.48 -4.85
N GLU A 81 0.89 13.79 -5.04
CA GLU A 81 -0.41 14.13 -4.51
C GLU A 81 -0.74 13.18 -3.35
N TRP A 82 -1.48 13.68 -2.36
CA TRP A 82 -2.10 12.86 -1.34
C TRP A 82 -3.60 13.09 -1.37
N TYR A 83 -4.33 12.02 -1.11
CA TYR A 83 -5.76 12.06 -1.03
C TYR A 83 -6.26 11.21 0.13
N GLY A 84 -7.29 11.68 0.81
CA GLY A 84 -8.00 10.94 1.86
C GLY A 84 -9.49 11.17 1.80
N GLU A 85 -10.24 10.16 2.21
CA GLU A 85 -11.68 10.26 2.47
C GLU A 85 -11.89 9.92 3.94
N GLY A 86 -12.36 10.88 4.73
CA GLY A 86 -12.47 10.75 6.17
C GLY A 86 -13.92 10.73 6.63
N TYR A 87 -14.26 9.74 7.47
CA TYR A 87 -15.40 9.80 8.37
C TYR A 87 -14.94 10.38 9.70
N ILE A 88 -15.65 11.39 10.20
CA ILE A 88 -15.34 12.09 11.43
C ILE A 88 -16.50 11.91 12.40
N ASP A 89 -16.24 11.29 13.55
CA ASP A 89 -17.20 11.19 14.64
C ASP A 89 -17.04 12.39 15.58
N LEU A 90 -18.06 13.26 15.63
CA LEU A 90 -18.08 14.44 16.48
C LEU A 90 -18.63 14.15 17.89
N LEU A 91 -19.08 12.93 18.16
CA LEU A 91 -19.54 12.48 19.47
C LEU A 91 -18.40 11.93 20.33
N ASP A 92 -17.28 11.56 19.73
CA ASP A 92 -16.05 11.21 20.43
C ASP A 92 -15.40 12.45 21.06
N GLU A 93 -14.70 12.26 22.18
CA GLU A 93 -13.96 13.31 22.89
C GLU A 93 -12.48 12.89 23.09
N PRO A 94 -11.53 13.44 22.32
CA PRO A 94 -11.71 14.37 21.20
C PRO A 94 -12.38 13.70 19.97
N PRO A 95 -12.98 14.49 19.04
CA PRO A 95 -13.52 13.95 17.80
C PRO A 95 -12.53 13.05 17.07
N SER A 96 -13.01 11.89 16.61
CA SER A 96 -12.17 10.90 15.94
C SER A 96 -12.34 10.97 14.42
N GLN A 97 -11.33 10.48 13.69
CA GLN A 97 -11.37 10.35 12.24
C GLN A 97 -10.77 9.04 11.78
N VAL A 98 -11.35 8.47 10.73
CA VAL A 98 -10.85 7.26 10.06
C VAL A 98 -11.10 7.36 8.57
N GLY A 99 -10.20 6.81 7.77
CA GLY A 99 -10.38 6.85 6.32
C GLY A 99 -9.34 6.09 5.52
N PRO A 100 -9.65 5.68 4.28
CA PRO A 100 -8.63 5.32 3.32
C PRO A 100 -7.80 6.54 2.91
N CYS A 101 -6.55 6.30 2.54
CA CYS A 101 -5.69 7.30 1.94
C CYS A 101 -4.83 6.74 0.80
N TYR A 102 -4.39 7.61 -0.09
CA TYR A 102 -3.54 7.26 -1.21
C TYR A 102 -2.53 8.35 -1.53
N PHE A 103 -1.29 7.93 -1.78
CA PHE A 103 -0.19 8.79 -2.21
C PHE A 103 0.13 8.49 -3.67
N VAL A 104 0.07 9.49 -4.54
CA VAL A 104 0.28 9.32 -5.99
C VAL A 104 1.54 10.07 -6.39
N SER A 105 2.57 9.35 -6.84
CA SER A 105 3.79 9.96 -7.37
C SER A 105 3.54 10.61 -8.74
N ALA A 106 4.43 11.52 -9.16
CA ALA A 106 4.40 12.10 -10.51
C ALA A 106 4.48 11.06 -11.65
N ASN A 107 5.02 9.86 -11.38
CA ASN A 107 5.06 8.74 -12.34
C ASN A 107 3.81 7.85 -12.30
N LYS A 108 2.78 8.24 -11.52
CA LYS A 108 1.52 7.50 -11.31
C LYS A 108 1.67 6.18 -10.56
N ASP A 109 2.82 5.92 -9.94
CA ASP A 109 2.93 4.88 -8.92
C ASP A 109 2.17 5.35 -7.67
N THR A 110 1.39 4.47 -7.06
CA THR A 110 0.49 4.78 -5.94
C THR A 110 0.79 3.91 -4.73
N LEU A 111 0.78 4.50 -3.54
CA LEU A 111 0.69 3.80 -2.26
C LEU A 111 -0.73 3.91 -1.73
N PHE A 112 -1.29 2.82 -1.24
CA PHE A 112 -2.65 2.73 -0.70
C PHE A 112 -2.58 2.41 0.79
N GLY A 113 -3.41 3.08 1.58
CA GLY A 113 -3.39 2.94 3.02
C GLY A 113 -4.70 3.31 3.70
N ASN A 114 -4.65 3.31 5.02
CA ASN A 114 -5.69 3.82 5.88
C ASN A 114 -5.05 4.68 6.97
N TYR A 115 -5.83 5.61 7.52
CA TYR A 115 -5.44 6.42 8.67
C TYR A 115 -6.52 6.40 9.73
N VAL A 116 -6.10 6.61 10.98
CA VAL A 116 -6.95 6.84 12.15
C VAL A 116 -6.33 7.93 12.99
N GLY A 117 -7.14 8.83 13.53
CA GLY A 117 -6.64 9.93 14.33
C GLY A 117 -7.73 10.70 15.05
N THR A 118 -7.36 11.86 15.57
CA THR A 118 -8.23 12.76 16.31
C THR A 118 -8.13 14.18 15.77
N ILE A 119 -9.15 14.99 16.04
CA ILE A 119 -9.25 16.39 15.64
C ILE A 119 -9.39 17.25 16.89
N ALA A 120 -8.61 18.33 16.99
CA ALA A 120 -8.81 19.39 17.96
C ALA A 120 -9.46 20.60 17.27
N LEU A 121 -10.57 21.07 17.85
CA LEU A 121 -11.32 22.23 17.39
C LEU A 121 -10.94 23.43 18.27
N PHE A 122 -10.54 24.55 17.66
CA PHE A 122 -10.24 25.79 18.40
C PHE A 122 -11.39 26.79 18.31
N ASP A 123 -11.79 27.35 19.46
CA ASP A 123 -12.93 28.28 19.56
C ASP A 123 -12.68 29.67 18.92
N THR A 124 -11.43 30.06 18.70
CA THR A 124 -11.07 31.48 18.43
C THR A 124 -10.72 31.83 17.00
N ASN A 125 -10.73 30.87 16.08
CA ASN A 125 -10.68 31.01 14.63
C ASN A 125 -10.88 29.59 14.10
N PRO A 126 -11.48 29.38 12.92
CA PRO A 126 -11.69 28.04 12.36
C PRO A 126 -10.34 27.43 11.91
N VAL A 127 -9.50 27.15 12.89
CA VAL A 127 -8.27 26.37 12.84
C VAL A 127 -8.64 24.99 13.36
N PHE A 128 -8.33 23.98 12.56
CA PHE A 128 -8.51 22.58 12.89
C PHE A 128 -7.11 21.98 12.88
N THR A 129 -6.68 21.42 14.00
CA THR A 129 -5.50 20.57 14.02
C THR A 129 -5.92 19.14 14.19
N GLY A 130 -5.13 18.21 13.71
CA GLY A 130 -5.33 16.81 14.02
C GLY A 130 -4.04 16.04 13.90
N GLU A 131 -4.05 14.89 14.52
CA GLU A 131 -2.93 13.96 14.53
C GLU A 131 -3.45 12.53 14.50
N GLY A 132 -2.61 11.61 14.07
CA GLY A 132 -2.99 10.21 14.03
C GLY A 132 -1.89 9.30 13.54
N THR A 133 -2.30 8.08 13.22
CA THR A 133 -1.44 7.04 12.67
C THR A 133 -1.96 6.59 11.31
N TYR A 134 -1.08 5.99 10.52
CA TYR A 134 -1.44 5.42 9.25
C TYR A 134 -0.71 4.11 8.98
N GLU A 135 -1.29 3.35 8.06
CA GLU A 135 -0.73 2.12 7.52
C GLU A 135 -0.82 2.15 6.00
N ILE A 136 0.31 1.88 5.33
CA ILE A 136 0.35 1.57 3.90
C ILE A 136 0.21 0.06 3.75
N THR A 137 -0.85 -0.35 3.05
CA THR A 137 -1.23 -1.75 2.88
C THR A 137 -0.64 -2.37 1.63
N HIS A 138 -0.47 -1.58 0.56
CA HIS A 138 0.12 -2.02 -0.70
C HIS A 138 0.49 -0.82 -1.59
N GLY A 139 1.22 -1.09 -2.68
CA GLY A 139 1.51 -0.11 -3.71
C GLY A 139 1.49 -0.69 -5.13
N THR A 140 1.59 0.21 -6.12
CA THR A 140 1.66 -0.11 -7.55
C THR A 140 3.01 0.27 -8.15
N GLY A 141 3.29 -0.24 -9.35
CA GLY A 141 4.51 0.07 -10.10
C GLY A 141 5.78 -0.23 -9.29
N ARG A 142 6.59 0.79 -8.99
CA ARG A 142 7.82 0.60 -8.21
C ARG A 142 7.61 0.20 -6.75
N PHE A 143 6.39 0.34 -6.24
CA PHE A 143 6.01 0.05 -4.85
C PHE A 143 5.21 -1.25 -4.71
N ILE A 144 5.25 -2.14 -5.70
CA ILE A 144 4.59 -3.44 -5.59
C ILE A 144 5.17 -4.22 -4.41
N GLY A 145 4.27 -4.61 -3.49
CA GLY A 145 4.61 -5.33 -2.26
C GLY A 145 5.14 -4.44 -1.13
N THR A 146 5.25 -3.12 -1.34
CA THR A 146 5.61 -2.17 -0.27
C THR A 146 4.44 -2.01 0.70
N THR A 147 4.74 -2.12 1.99
CA THR A 147 3.85 -1.72 3.09
C THR A 147 4.50 -0.60 3.88
N GLY A 148 3.91 -0.17 4.99
CA GLY A 148 4.50 0.88 5.83
C GLY A 148 3.56 1.35 6.91
N TYR A 149 4.06 2.19 7.79
CA TYR A 149 3.28 2.80 8.86
C TYR A 149 3.96 4.06 9.37
N GLY A 150 3.22 4.88 10.10
CA GLY A 150 3.76 6.05 10.74
C GLY A 150 2.69 6.91 11.41
N VAL A 151 3.03 8.17 11.59
CA VAL A 151 2.17 9.21 12.15
C VAL A 151 1.96 10.32 11.14
N TYR A 152 0.88 11.07 11.32
CA TYR A 152 0.64 12.30 10.60
C TYR A 152 0.12 13.37 11.53
N GLU A 153 0.33 14.62 11.14
CA GLU A 153 -0.24 15.81 11.79
C GLU A 153 -0.67 16.81 10.72
N TYR A 154 -1.68 17.61 11.01
CA TYR A 154 -2.08 18.70 10.13
C TYR A 154 -2.58 19.90 10.91
N GLU A 155 -2.51 21.04 10.24
CA GLU A 155 -3.19 22.28 10.62
C GLU A 155 -3.93 22.82 9.40
N VAL A 156 -5.22 23.09 9.54
CA VAL A 156 -6.10 23.59 8.48
C VAL A 156 -6.81 24.84 8.99
N ASN A 157 -6.83 25.88 8.14
CA ASN A 157 -7.46 27.16 8.42
C ASN A 157 -8.57 27.43 7.39
N LEU A 158 -9.72 27.95 7.83
CA LEU A 158 -10.70 28.55 6.91
C LEU A 158 -10.15 29.87 6.39
N GLN A 159 -10.12 30.00 5.08
CA GLN A 159 -9.68 31.19 4.36
C GLN A 159 -10.85 32.17 4.17
N GLU A 160 -10.54 33.41 3.79
CA GLU A 160 -11.54 34.47 3.54
C GLU A 160 -12.54 34.12 2.42
N ASP A 161 -12.13 33.25 1.49
CA ASP A 161 -12.97 32.76 0.39
C ASP A 161 -13.81 31.53 0.76
N PHE A 162 -13.91 31.22 2.06
CA PHE A 162 -14.61 30.06 2.62
C PHE A 162 -14.03 28.71 2.18
N THR A 163 -12.77 28.67 1.74
CA THR A 163 -12.05 27.42 1.48
C THR A 163 -11.24 26.99 2.71
N PHE A 164 -11.11 25.69 2.94
CA PHE A 164 -10.16 25.16 3.90
C PHE A 164 -8.81 24.98 3.23
N LYS A 165 -7.75 25.48 3.88
CA LYS A 165 -6.38 25.29 3.42
C LYS A 165 -5.45 25.05 4.60
N GLY A 166 -4.55 24.09 4.45
CA GLY A 166 -3.64 23.70 5.52
C GLY A 166 -2.33 23.10 5.07
N GLU A 167 -1.57 22.66 6.06
CA GLU A 167 -0.38 21.83 5.90
C GLU A 167 -0.65 20.45 6.53
N LEU A 168 -0.17 19.41 5.86
CA LEU A 168 -0.27 18.01 6.28
C LEU A 168 1.13 17.38 6.22
N ILE A 169 1.58 16.84 7.34
CA ILE A 169 2.91 16.27 7.53
C ILE A 169 2.78 14.78 7.84
N TRP A 170 3.63 13.98 7.21
CA TRP A 170 3.72 12.53 7.39
C TRP A 170 5.13 12.16 7.85
N ASP A 171 5.25 11.28 8.84
CA ASP A 171 6.53 10.70 9.29
C ASP A 171 6.36 9.22 9.63
N GLY A 172 7.21 8.37 9.08
CA GLY A 172 7.11 6.93 9.25
C GLY A 172 8.14 6.15 8.45
N VAL A 173 7.77 4.93 8.06
CA VAL A 173 8.62 4.03 7.29
C VAL A 173 7.84 3.31 6.20
N LEU A 174 8.51 3.06 5.07
CA LEU A 174 8.09 2.06 4.08
C LEU A 174 8.88 0.78 4.29
N ILE A 175 8.20 -0.36 4.22
CA ILE A 175 8.77 -1.69 4.31
C ILE A 175 8.73 -2.27 2.90
N ASN A 176 9.89 -2.33 2.26
CA ASN A 176 10.01 -2.93 0.94
C ASN A 176 10.32 -4.42 1.08
N PRO A 177 9.67 -5.27 0.26
CA PRO A 177 9.95 -6.68 0.28
C PRO A 177 11.38 -6.93 -0.20
#